data_AF-A0A965Q2Q1-F1
#
_entry.id   AF-A0A965Q2Q1-F1
#
_cell.length_a   1.000
_cell.length_b   1.000
_cell.length_c   1.000
_cell.angle_alpha   90.00
_cell.angle_beta   90.00
_cell.angle_gamma   90.00
#
_symmetry.space_group_name_H-M   'P 1'
#
loop_
_entity.id
_entity.type
_entity.pdbx_description
1 polymer ?
#
loop_
_entity_poly.entity_id
_entity_poly.type
_entity_poly.pdbx_seq_one_letter_code
_entity_poly.pdbx_strand_id
1 'polypeptide(L)' 'MSPYELRFNLLRDAQNMLYQQWHSRFNLEEKIATAEGRTMRDIPPPTADEIKALAKNLYEFVQDNS' A
#
# COMPACT_ATOMS: atom_id res chain seq x y z
N MET A 1 21.32 13.04 -2.86
CA MET A 1 19.87 12.98 -3.13
C MET A 1 19.24 14.24 -2.56
N SER A 2 18.44 14.95 -3.35
CA SER A 2 17.71 16.14 -2.91
C SER A 2 16.56 15.75 -1.96
N PRO A 3 16.20 16.59 -0.97
CA PRO A 3 15.02 16.36 -0.11
C PRO A 3 13.70 16.20 -0.89
N TYR A 4 13.61 16.73 -2.09
CA TYR A 4 12.48 16.49 -2.99
C TYR A 4 12.47 15.06 -3.53
N GLU A 5 13.61 14.58 -4.03
CA GLU A 5 13.76 13.24 -4.59
C GLU A 5 13.49 12.16 -3.53
N LEU A 6 13.93 12.38 -2.28
CA LEU A 6 13.63 11.49 -1.17
C LEU A 6 12.12 11.37 -0.92
N ARG A 7 11.42 12.51 -0.79
CA ARG A 7 9.97 12.53 -0.55
C ARG A 7 9.19 11.90 -1.70
N PHE A 8 9.61 12.14 -2.94
CA PHE A 8 9.00 11.52 -4.11
C PHE A 8 9.19 10.00 -4.12
N ASN A 9 10.41 9.52 -3.83
CA ASN A 9 10.68 8.08 -3.78
C ASN A 9 9.89 7.40 -2.67
N LEU A 10 9.83 7.98 -1.47
CA LEU A 10 9.04 7.43 -0.36
C LEU A 10 7.55 7.35 -0.69
N LEU A 11 7.00 8.34 -1.39
CA LEU A 11 5.61 8.30 -1.84
C LEU A 11 5.36 7.17 -2.84
N ARG A 12 6.28 6.98 -3.78
CA ARG A 12 6.22 5.90 -4.77
C ARG A 12 6.36 4.53 -4.12
N ASP A 13 7.25 4.39 -3.14
CA ASP A 13 7.47 3.14 -2.42
C ASP A 13 6.24 2.79 -1.57
N ALA A 14 5.68 3.77 -0.85
CA ALA A 14 4.42 3.60 -0.12
C ALA A 14 3.26 3.16 -1.03
N GLN A 15 3.13 3.79 -2.20
CA GLN A 15 2.15 3.40 -3.22
C GLN A 15 2.36 1.93 -3.61
N ASN A 16 3.56 1.56 -4.03
CA ASN A 16 3.86 0.20 -4.48
C ASN A 16 3.56 -0.86 -3.41
N MET A 17 3.97 -0.60 -2.16
CA MET A 17 3.73 -1.51 -1.04
C MET A 17 2.23 -1.74 -0.80
N LEU A 18 1.44 -0.65 -0.74
CA LEU A 18 0.00 -0.76 -0.52
C LEU A 18 -0.72 -1.43 -1.69
N TYR A 19 -0.30 -1.14 -2.93
CA TYR A 19 -0.88 -1.79 -4.10
C TYR A 19 -0.55 -3.29 -4.15
N GLN A 20 0.67 -3.70 -3.80
CA GLN A 20 1.04 -5.11 -3.70
C GLN A 20 0.22 -5.84 -2.63
N GLN A 21 0.07 -5.23 -1.46
CA GLN A 21 -0.75 -5.78 -0.38
C GLN A 21 -2.21 -5.89 -0.78
N TRP A 22 -2.75 -4.87 -1.43
CA TRP A 22 -4.12 -4.87 -1.93
C TRP A 22 -4.35 -5.98 -2.95
N HIS A 23 -3.49 -6.13 -3.97
CA HIS A 23 -3.59 -7.21 -4.95
C HIS A 23 -3.51 -8.59 -4.30
N SER A 24 -2.63 -8.78 -3.31
CA SER A 24 -2.53 -10.04 -2.57
C SER A 24 -3.84 -10.39 -1.87
N ARG A 25 -4.46 -9.41 -1.19
CA ARG A 25 -5.75 -9.58 -0.50
C ARG A 25 -6.88 -9.84 -1.49
N PHE A 26 -6.92 -9.11 -2.60
CA PHE A 26 -7.90 -9.27 -3.67
C PHE A 26 -7.85 -10.69 -4.25
N ASN A 27 -6.66 -11.14 -4.66
CA ASN A 27 -6.47 -12.48 -5.25
C ASN A 27 -6.78 -13.60 -4.25
N LEU A 28 -6.53 -13.39 -2.96
CA LEU A 28 -6.87 -14.36 -1.93
C LEU A 28 -8.40 -14.45 -1.75
N GLU A 29 -9.06 -13.31 -1.66
CA GLU A 29 -10.52 -13.23 -1.51
C GLU A 29 -11.25 -13.80 -2.73
N GLU A 30 -10.74 -13.58 -3.94
CA GLU A 30 -11.25 -14.20 -5.17
C GLU A 30 -11.21 -15.74 -5.08
N LYS A 31 -10.09 -16.30 -4.62
CA LYS A 31 -9.94 -17.77 -4.44
C LYS A 31 -10.90 -18.31 -3.38
N ILE A 32 -11.04 -17.62 -2.26
CA ILE A 32 -11.94 -18.02 -1.17
C ILE A 32 -13.40 -17.96 -1.64
N ALA A 33 -13.80 -16.86 -2.27
CA ALA A 33 -15.16 -16.68 -2.78
C ALA A 33 -15.54 -17.75 -3.80
N THR A 34 -14.60 -18.10 -4.69
CA THR A 34 -14.76 -19.19 -5.66
C THR A 34 -14.93 -20.55 -4.97
N ALA A 35 -14.09 -20.86 -3.98
CA ALA A 35 -14.15 -22.12 -3.25
C ALA A 35 -15.44 -22.27 -2.41
N GLU A 36 -15.94 -21.17 -1.85
CA GLU A 36 -17.14 -21.12 -1.02
C GLU A 36 -18.44 -20.92 -1.83
N GLY A 37 -18.34 -20.72 -3.15
CA GLY A 37 -19.50 -20.48 -4.01
C GLY A 37 -20.26 -19.18 -3.69
N ARG A 38 -19.57 -18.20 -3.10
CA ARG A 38 -20.15 -16.89 -2.74
C ARG A 38 -19.59 -15.77 -3.62
N THR A 39 -20.23 -14.61 -3.56
CA THR A 39 -19.66 -13.41 -4.17
C THR A 39 -18.43 -12.93 -3.39
N MET A 40 -17.47 -12.37 -4.14
CA MET A 40 -16.29 -11.73 -3.59
C MET A 40 -16.69 -10.52 -2.73
N ARG A 41 -16.03 -10.35 -1.58
CA ARG A 41 -16.18 -9.13 -0.78
C ARG A 41 -15.54 -7.96 -1.51
N ASP A 42 -16.09 -6.77 -1.31
CA ASP A 42 -15.46 -5.55 -1.80
C ASP A 42 -14.16 -5.29 -1.04
N ILE A 43 -13.07 -5.15 -1.78
CA ILE A 43 -11.75 -4.81 -1.25
C ILE A 43 -11.28 -3.57 -2.01
N PRO A 44 -11.48 -2.37 -1.44
CA PRO A 44 -11.15 -1.14 -2.14
C PRO A 44 -9.63 -1.00 -2.32
N PRO A 45 -9.18 -0.39 -3.42
CA PRO A 45 -7.78 -0.06 -3.61
C PRO A 45 -7.32 0.99 -2.59
N PRO A 46 -6.01 1.10 -2.33
CA PRO A 46 -5.49 2.10 -1.41
C PRO A 46 -5.77 3.52 -1.89
N THR A 47 -6.21 4.35 -0.96
CA THR A 47 -6.51 5.77 -1.17
C THR A 47 -5.24 6.62 -1.16
N ALA A 48 -5.33 7.82 -1.72
CA ALA A 48 -4.23 8.78 -1.70
C ALA A 48 -3.80 9.14 -0.25
N ASP A 49 -4.74 9.16 0.70
CA ASP A 49 -4.45 9.51 2.08
C ASP A 49 -3.74 8.37 2.83
N GLU A 50 -4.10 7.11 2.55
CA GLU A 50 -3.36 5.94 3.06
C GLU A 50 -1.92 5.91 2.51
N ILE A 51 -1.74 6.23 1.22
CA ILE A 51 -0.41 6.30 0.60
C ILE A 51 0.43 7.40 1.25
N LYS A 52 -0.13 8.60 1.46
CA LYS A 52 0.58 9.70 2.14
C LYS A 52 0.90 9.36 3.59
N ALA A 53 -0.01 8.71 4.31
CA ALA A 53 0.21 8.30 5.68
C ALA A 53 1.36 7.30 5.79
N LEU A 54 1.41 6.28 4.92
CA LEU A 54 2.52 5.35 4.88
C LEU A 54 3.84 6.04 4.49
N ALA A 55 3.82 6.93 3.49
CA ALA A 55 5.00 7.69 3.10
C ALA A 55 5.56 8.55 4.26
N LYS A 56 4.68 9.15 5.07
CA LYS A 56 5.07 9.89 6.29
C LYS A 56 5.74 8.97 7.31
N ASN A 57 5.15 7.80 7.57
CA ASN A 57 5.72 6.83 8.51
C ASN A 57 7.09 6.33 8.05
N LEU A 58 7.26 6.08 6.74
CA LEU A 58 8.56 5.69 6.17
C LEU A 58 9.59 6.82 6.31
N TYR A 59 9.17 8.07 6.10
CA TYR A 59 10.04 9.23 6.30
C TYR A 59 10.49 9.38 7.76
N GLU A 60 9.56 9.29 8.71
CA GLU A 60 9.85 9.36 10.16
C GLU A 60 10.81 8.25 10.58
N PHE A 61 10.56 7.01 10.13
CA PHE A 61 11.47 5.89 10.38
C PHE A 61 12.89 6.15 9.88
N VAL A 62 13.06 6.73 8.68
CA VAL A 62 14.39 7.08 8.16
C VAL A 62 15.03 8.19 8.98
N GLN A 63 14.26 9.20 9.41
CA GLN A 63 14.79 10.30 10.23
C GLN A 63 15.23 9.85 11.63
N ASP A 64 14.47 8.96 12.29
CA ASP A 64 14.80 8.45 13.63
C ASP A 64 16.06 7.56 13.64
N ASN A 65 16.46 7.05 12.47
CA ASN A 65 17.64 6.20 12.29
C ASN A 65 18.81 6.92 11.58
N SER A 66 18.75 8.25 11.44
CA SER A 66 19.79 9.10 10.83
C SER A 66 20.59 9.87 11.88
#